data_AF-A0A897MWH0-F1
#
_entry.id   AF-A0A897MWH0-F1
#
_cell.length_a   1.000
_cell.length_b   1.000
_cell.length_c   1.000
_cell.angle_alpha   90.00
_cell.angle_beta   90.00
_cell.angle_gamma   90.00
#
_symmetry.space_group_name_H-M   'P 1'
#
loop_
_entity.id
_entity.type
_entity.pdbx_description
1 polymer ?
#
loop_
_entity_poly.entity_id
_entity_poly.type
_entity_poly.pdbx_seq_one_letter_code
_entity_poly.pdbx_strand_id
1 'polypeptide(L)'
;MSETDIAILEFFDKLGDVDGERVVAPPRFVHENLVEQMKVIQKSETTISRRMKKLADNDLLEKMEDSRGSYYRMTQLGEDYLAGDIDADELE
;
A
#
# COMPACT_ATOMS: atom_id res chain seq x y z
N MET A 1 6.00 -9.37 -7.68
CA MET A 1 5.64 -8.66 -6.41
C MET A 1 6.63 -9.06 -5.30
N SER A 2 6.91 -8.24 -4.27
CA SER A 2 7.89 -8.54 -3.19
C SER A 2 7.26 -8.66 -1.79
N GLU A 3 7.92 -9.27 -0.82
CA GLU A 3 7.46 -9.32 0.59
C GLU A 3 7.12 -7.93 1.16
N THR A 4 7.90 -6.91 0.80
CA THR A 4 7.60 -5.51 1.18
C THR A 4 6.31 -4.97 0.58
N ASP A 5 5.95 -5.42 -0.63
CA ASP A 5 4.69 -5.00 -1.26
C ASP A 5 3.50 -5.63 -0.54
N ILE A 6 3.60 -6.93 -0.24
CA ILE A 6 2.59 -7.67 0.53
C ILE A 6 2.34 -6.96 1.85
N ALA A 7 3.40 -6.66 2.61
CA ALA A 7 3.27 -5.99 3.90
C ALA A 7 2.61 -4.60 3.79
N ILE A 8 2.86 -3.86 2.69
CA ILE A 8 2.20 -2.58 2.44
C ILE A 8 0.72 -2.78 2.15
N LEU A 9 0.36 -3.70 1.25
CA LEU A 9 -1.02 -3.98 0.90
C LEU A 9 -1.80 -4.49 2.13
N GLU A 10 -1.27 -5.47 2.86
CA GLU A 10 -1.89 -5.97 4.10
C GLU A 10 -2.09 -4.87 5.14
N PHE A 11 -1.19 -3.88 5.19
CA PHE A 11 -1.34 -2.74 6.08
C PHE A 11 -2.54 -1.87 5.68
N PHE A 12 -2.68 -1.56 4.38
CA PHE A 12 -3.83 -0.80 3.88
C PHE A 12 -5.15 -1.54 4.05
N ASP A 13 -5.17 -2.85 3.79
CA ASP A 13 -6.35 -3.70 3.99
C ASP A 13 -6.83 -3.65 5.44
N LYS A 14 -5.89 -3.77 6.40
CA LYS A 14 -6.19 -3.67 7.83
C LYS A 14 -6.58 -2.27 8.30
N LEU A 15 -6.19 -1.21 7.58
CA LEU A 15 -6.70 0.14 7.86
C LEU A 15 -8.18 0.28 7.46
N GLY A 16 -8.60 -0.45 6.43
CA GLY A 16 -9.98 -0.50 5.96
C GLY A 16 -10.53 0.86 5.50
N ASP A 17 -11.82 1.05 5.74
CA ASP A 17 -12.55 2.27 5.44
C ASP A 17 -13.16 2.90 6.70
N VAL A 18 -13.47 4.20 6.58
CA VAL A 18 -14.24 4.96 7.56
C VAL A 18 -15.42 5.57 6.83
N ASP A 19 -16.64 5.22 7.25
CA ASP A 19 -17.89 5.64 6.60
C ASP A 19 -17.93 5.31 5.09
N GLY A 20 -17.37 4.16 4.69
CA GLY A 20 -17.31 3.72 3.29
C GLY A 20 -16.18 4.33 2.46
N GLU A 21 -15.35 5.20 3.05
CA GLU A 21 -14.20 5.80 2.38
C GLU A 21 -12.89 5.16 2.87
N ARG A 22 -12.13 4.58 1.94
CA ARG A 22 -10.84 3.93 2.25
C ARG A 22 -9.84 4.93 2.83
N VAL A 23 -9.16 4.50 3.89
CA VAL A 23 -8.16 5.34 4.57
C VAL A 23 -7.00 5.67 3.64
N VAL A 24 -6.60 6.94 3.61
CA VAL A 24 -5.42 7.42 2.89
C VAL A 24 -4.21 7.52 3.82
N ALA A 25 -3.04 7.08 3.36
CA ALA A 25 -1.80 7.16 4.12
C ALA A 25 -0.60 7.61 3.28
N PRO A 26 0.28 8.48 3.82
CA PRO A 26 1.53 8.84 3.16
C PRO A 26 2.63 7.80 3.46
N PRO A 27 3.70 7.72 2.63
CA PRO A 27 4.79 6.76 2.83
C PRO A 27 5.44 6.78 4.21
N ARG A 28 5.59 7.97 4.80
CA ARG A 28 6.15 8.10 6.15
C ARG A 28 5.31 7.40 7.21
N PHE A 29 3.97 7.49 7.10
CA PHE A 29 3.06 6.83 8.03
C PHE A 29 3.17 5.31 7.93
N VAL A 30 3.25 4.79 6.70
CA VAL A 30 3.44 3.36 6.44
C VAL A 30 4.80 2.88 6.96
N HIS A 31 5.87 3.64 6.72
CA HIS A 31 7.20 3.34 7.23
C HIS A 31 7.25 3.32 8.76
N GLU A 32 6.72 4.35 9.42
CA GLU A 32 6.66 4.43 10.87
C GLU A 32 6.02 3.16 11.46
N ASN A 33 4.87 2.74 10.92
CA ASN A 33 4.17 1.57 11.43
C ASN A 33 4.90 0.27 11.10
N LEU A 34 5.19 -0.02 9.82
CA LEU A 34 5.72 -1.33 9.42
C LEU A 34 7.18 -1.56 9.82
N VAL A 35 8.00 -0.51 9.84
CA VAL A 35 9.45 -0.60 10.07
C VAL A 35 9.78 -0.27 11.53
N GLU A 36 9.33 0.87 12.04
CA GLU A 36 9.76 1.35 13.36
C GLU A 36 8.98 0.70 14.50
N GLN A 37 7.64 0.69 14.39
CA GLN A 37 6.76 0.20 15.47
C GLN A 37 6.57 -1.32 15.43
N MET A 38 6.16 -1.86 14.28
CA MET A 38 5.84 -3.29 14.13
C MET A 38 7.08 -4.14 13.85
N LYS A 39 8.13 -3.56 13.24
CA LYS A 39 9.39 -4.24 12.90
C LYS A 39 9.21 -5.51 12.06
N VAL A 40 8.16 -5.53 11.23
CA VAL A 40 7.84 -6.69 10.37
C VAL A 40 8.68 -6.69 9.10
N ILE A 41 9.21 -5.53 8.70
CA ILE A 41 10.12 -5.38 7.57
C ILE A 41 11.25 -4.41 7.92
N GLN A 42 12.41 -4.56 7.27
CA GLN A 42 13.57 -3.68 7.46
C GLN A 42 13.89 -2.95 6.16
N LYS A 43 13.25 -1.79 5.94
CA LYS A 43 13.39 -0.98 4.72
C LYS A 43 13.43 0.50 5.07
N SER A 44 14.15 1.29 4.29
CA SER A 44 14.15 2.74 4.44
C SER A 44 12.83 3.37 3.99
N GLU A 45 12.50 4.56 4.50
CA GLU A 45 11.33 5.34 4.07
C GLU A 45 11.32 5.58 2.55
N THR A 46 12.49 5.89 1.95
CA THR A 46 12.63 6.02 0.50
C THR A 46 12.27 4.74 -0.25
N THR A 47 12.57 3.57 0.33
CA THR A 47 12.18 2.29 -0.25
C THR A 47 10.66 2.11 -0.16
N ILE A 48 10.05 2.36 0.99
CA ILE A 48 8.58 2.30 1.16
C ILE A 48 7.88 3.22 0.15
N SER A 49 8.33 4.47 0.03
CA SER A 49 7.79 5.44 -0.94
C SER A 49 7.86 4.92 -2.39
N ARG A 50 9.01 4.38 -2.80
CA ARG A 50 9.18 3.79 -4.14
C ARG A 50 8.31 2.56 -4.36
N ARG A 51 8.11 1.72 -3.34
CA ARG A 51 7.23 0.55 -3.44
C ARG A 51 5.76 0.95 -3.54
N MET A 52 5.30 1.89 -2.73
CA MET A 52 3.93 2.42 -2.82
C MET A 52 3.66 3.06 -4.18
N LYS A 53 4.63 3.81 -4.73
CA LYS A 53 4.52 4.32 -6.10
C LYS A 53 4.36 3.17 -7.10
N LYS A 54 5.20 2.13 -7.02
CA LYS A 54 5.09 0.98 -7.92
C LYS A 54 3.73 0.28 -7.80
N LEU A 55 3.22 0.09 -6.58
CA LEU A 55 1.89 -0.47 -6.35
C LEU A 55 0.79 0.38 -6.99
N ALA A 56 0.94 1.71 -6.95
CA ALA A 56 0.03 2.61 -7.64
C ALA A 56 0.16 2.55 -9.17
N ASP A 57 1.38 2.40 -9.69
CA ASP A 57 1.61 2.18 -11.12
C ASP A 57 0.99 0.85 -11.62
N ASN A 58 0.63 -0.08 -10.72
CA ASN A 58 -0.03 -1.36 -11.00
C ASN A 58 -1.51 -1.36 -10.56
N ASP A 59 -2.09 -0.20 -10.29
CA ASP A 59 -3.48 -0.03 -9.84
C ASP A 59 -3.85 -0.80 -8.55
N LEU A 60 -2.88 -1.28 -7.76
CA LEU A 60 -3.11 -1.93 -6.46
C LEU A 60 -3.26 -0.90 -5.33
N LEU A 61 -2.67 0.27 -5.51
CA LEU A 61 -2.93 1.46 -4.71
C LEU A 61 -3.37 2.59 -5.65
N GLU A 62 -4.04 3.60 -5.12
CA GLU A 62 -4.32 4.83 -5.85
C GLU A 62 -3.64 5.99 -5.14
N LYS A 63 -2.94 6.84 -5.91
CA LYS A 63 -2.32 8.05 -5.39
C LYS A 63 -3.30 9.22 -5.45
N MET A 64 -3.46 9.93 -4.34
CA MET A 64 -4.37 11.07 -4.23
C MET A 64 -3.75 12.34 -4.84
N GLU A 65 -4.24 12.75 -6.02
CA GLU A 65 -3.73 13.92 -6.77
C GLU A 65 -3.95 15.27 -6.05
N ASP A 66 -5.08 15.43 -5.34
CA ASP A 66 -5.43 16.71 -4.68
C ASP A 66 -4.90 16.84 -3.24
N SER A 67 -4.04 15.92 -2.80
CA SER A 67 -3.53 15.89 -1.43
C SER A 67 -2.23 16.72 -1.28
N ARG A 68 -2.02 17.32 -0.10
CA ARG A 68 -0.73 17.97 0.22
C ARG A 68 0.34 16.91 0.50
N GLY A 69 0.96 16.39 -0.55
CA GLY A 69 2.00 15.35 -0.46
C GLY A 69 1.61 14.11 -1.27
N SER A 70 2.34 13.00 -1.08
CA SER A 70 1.98 11.73 -1.70
C SER A 70 1.17 10.89 -0.72
N TYR A 71 -0.15 10.94 -0.83
CA TYR A 71 -1.07 10.05 -0.10
C TYR A 71 -1.56 8.95 -1.03
N TYR A 72 -1.79 7.77 -0.47
CA TYR A 72 -2.25 6.60 -1.20
C TYR A 72 -3.43 5.95 -0.47
N ARG A 73 -4.31 5.27 -1.21
CA ARG A 73 -5.37 4.39 -0.66
C ARG A 73 -5.37 3.04 -1.38
N MET A 74 -5.99 2.04 -0.75
CA MET A 74 -6.22 0.73 -1.37
C MET A 74 -7.21 0.85 -2.54
N THR A 75 -6.99 0.08 -3.61
CA THR A 75 -7.97 -0.09 -4.70
C THR A 75 -8.72 -1.41 -4.53
N GLN A 76 -9.80 -1.62 -5.30
CA GLN A 76 -10.48 -2.91 -5.27
C GLN A 76 -9.54 -4.02 -5.79
N LEU A 77 -8.79 -3.71 -6.84
CA LEU A 77 -7.79 -4.60 -7.40
C LEU A 77 -6.74 -5.01 -6.35
N GLY A 78 -6.32 -4.09 -5.48
CA GLY A 78 -5.40 -4.37 -4.38
C GLY A 78 -5.95 -5.36 -3.35
N GLU A 79 -7.24 -5.25 -3.02
CA GLU A 79 -7.93 -6.18 -2.11
C GLU A 79 -8.10 -7.56 -2.76
N ASP A 80 -8.62 -7.61 -3.99
CA ASP A 80 -8.83 -8.85 -4.74
C ASP A 80 -7.51 -9.60 -4.94
N TYR A 81 -6.42 -8.86 -5.21
CA TYR A 81 -5.08 -9.38 -5.30
C TYR A 81 -4.60 -10.04 -3.99
N LEU A 82 -4.82 -9.39 -2.85
CA LEU A 82 -4.46 -9.95 -1.54
C LEU A 82 -5.29 -11.17 -1.15
N ALA A 83 -6.56 -11.20 -1.55
CA ALA A 83 -7.45 -12.34 -1.33
C ALA A 83 -7.00 -13.60 -2.10
N GLY A 84 -6.08 -13.46 -3.06
CA GLY A 84 -5.66 -14.53 -3.96
C GLY A 84 -6.65 -14.76 -5.09
N ASP A 85 -7.55 -13.81 -5.32
CA ASP A 85 -8.55 -13.86 -6.40
C ASP A 85 -7.96 -13.42 -7.75
N ILE A 86 -6.71 -12.92 -7.77
CA ILE A 86 -5.96 -12.53 -8.96
C ILE A 86 -4.56 -13.16 -8.91
N ASP A 87 -4.18 -13.87 -9.98
CA ASP A 87 -2.87 -14.51 -10.05
C ASP A 87 -1.76 -13.46 -10.27
N ALA A 88 -0.62 -13.63 -9.60
CA ALA A 88 0.47 -12.65 -9.62
C ALA A 88 1.10 -12.47 -11.01
N ASP A 89 0.80 -13.38 -11.93
CA ASP A 89 1.23 -13.38 -13.33
C ASP A 89 0.33 -12.51 -14.24
N GLU A 90 -0.82 -12.02 -13.75
CA GLU A 90 -1.70 -11.11 -14.51
C GLU A 90 -1.34 -9.62 -14.35
N LEU A 91 -0.42 -9.30 -13.44
CA LEU A 91 0.10 -7.94 -13.23
C LEU A 91 1.45 -7.80 -13.95
N GLU A 92 1.42 -7.33 -15.20
CA GLU A 92 2.59 -7.11 -16.07
C GLU A 92 3.28 -5.75 -15.86
#